data_AF-A0A9D7Q1Q2-F1
#
_entry.id   AF-A0A9D7Q1Q2-F1
#
_cell.length_a   1.000
_cell.length_b   1.000
_cell.length_c   1.000
_cell.angle_alpha   90.00
_cell.angle_beta   90.00
_cell.angle_gamma   90.00
#
_symmetry.space_group_name_H-M   'P 1'
#
loop_
_entity.id
_entity.type
_entity.pdbx_description
1 polymer ?
#
loop_
_entity_poly.entity_id
_entity_poly.type
_entity_poly.pdbx_seq_one_letter_code
_entity_poly.pdbx_strand_id
1 'polypeptide(L)' 'MFYSDEVGHVKPAPEIYQAVEKYSGLKPEEHLFIDDIFEYAEGARNCNWKAIQFFTYNQLLKELRAMGFLL' A
#
# COMPACT_ATOMS: atom_id res chain seq x y z
N MET A 1 -10.57 -5.06 -6.48
CA MET A 1 -10.63 -3.71 -5.88
C MET A 1 -11.22 -3.87 -4.49
N PHE A 2 -10.72 -3.14 -3.50
CA PHE A 2 -11.15 -3.24 -2.11
C PHE A 2 -11.68 -1.89 -1.67
N TYR A 3 -13.00 -1.80 -1.48
CA TYR A 3 -13.64 -0.58 -1.04
C TYR A 3 -13.88 -0.63 0.47
N SER A 4 -13.68 0.50 1.16
CA SER A 4 -13.83 0.56 2.62
C SER A 4 -15.24 0.25 3.09
N ASP A 5 -16.27 0.59 2.30
CA ASP A 5 -17.67 0.28 2.62
C ASP A 5 -17.97 -1.22 2.51
N GLU A 6 -17.34 -1.93 1.57
CA GLU A 6 -17.47 -3.39 1.43
C GLU A 6 -16.65 -4.16 2.48
N VAL A 7 -15.48 -3.63 2.85
CA VAL A 7 -14.58 -4.25 3.85
C VAL A 7 -15.00 -3.91 5.29
N GLY A 8 -15.72 -2.82 5.51
CA GLY A 8 -16.14 -2.34 6.84
C GLY A 8 -15.05 -1.61 7.63
N HIS A 9 -13.89 -1.39 7.02
CA HIS A 9 -12.74 -0.73 7.63
C HIS A 9 -12.14 0.32 6.69
N VAL A 10 -11.63 1.41 7.26
CA VAL A 10 -11.00 2.52 6.53
C VAL A 10 -9.51 2.58 6.84
N LYS A 11 -8.72 3.05 5.88
CA LYS A 11 -7.31 3.37 6.13
C LYS A 11 -7.21 4.47 7.22
N PRO A 12 -6.20 4.45 8.10
CA PRO A 12 -5.07 3.53 8.11
C PRO A 12 -5.28 2.29 9.01
N ALA A 13 -6.51 1.90 9.32
CA ALA A 13 -6.77 0.77 10.21
C ALA A 13 -6.18 -0.53 9.62
N PRO A 14 -5.45 -1.36 10.42
CA PRO A 14 -4.75 -2.54 9.92
C PRO A 14 -5.66 -3.54 9.21
N GLU A 15 -6.94 -3.60 9.61
CA GLU A 15 -7.94 -4.53 9.10
C GLU A 15 -8.16 -4.39 7.59
N ILE A 16 -8.01 -3.19 7.03
CA ILE A 16 -8.17 -3.02 5.57
C ILE A 16 -7.01 -3.66 4.81
N TYR A 17 -5.77 -3.57 5.30
CA TYR A 17 -4.60 -4.20 4.67
C TYR A 17 -4.64 -5.72 4.86
N GLN A 18 -5.00 -6.19 6.05
CA GLN A 18 -5.18 -7.61 6.35
C GLN A 18 -6.30 -8.25 5.51
N ALA A 19 -7.36 -7.51 5.20
CA ALA A 19 -8.40 -7.98 4.28
C ALA A 19 -7.84 -8.23 2.88
N VAL A 20 -6.92 -7.37 2.39
CA VAL A 20 -6.23 -7.59 1.12
C VAL A 20 -5.29 -8.78 1.18
N GLU A 21 -4.49 -8.92 2.23
CA GLU A 21 -3.60 -10.09 2.43
C GLU A 21 -4.39 -11.40 2.43
N LYS A 22 -5.51 -11.44 3.15
CA LYS A 22 -6.38 -12.62 3.21
C LYS A 22 -6.96 -12.98 1.85
N TYR A 23 -7.35 -11.98 1.06
CA TYR A 23 -7.89 -12.21 -0.28
C TYR A 23 -6.80 -12.63 -1.28
N SER A 24 -5.63 -11.98 -1.24
CA SER A 24 -4.55 -12.24 -2.19
C SER A 24 -3.80 -13.54 -1.89
N GLY A 25 -3.77 -13.95 -0.61
CA GLY A 25 -2.97 -15.08 -0.14
C GLY A 25 -1.46 -14.82 -0.14
N LEU A 26 -1.05 -13.58 -0.39
CA LEU A 26 0.36 -13.16 -0.44
C LEU A 26 0.84 -12.70 0.93
N LYS A 27 2.14 -12.76 1.15
CA LYS A 27 2.76 -12.20 2.36
C LYS A 27 2.75 -10.67 2.33
N PRO A 28 2.78 -9.99 3.48
CA PRO A 28 2.78 -8.53 3.54
C PRO A 28 3.86 -7.88 2.66
N GLU A 29 5.08 -8.44 2.63
CA GLU A 29 6.23 -7.88 1.91
C GLU A 29 6.12 -7.98 0.37
N GLU A 30 5.15 -8.75 -0.10
CA GLU A 30 4.80 -8.92 -1.52
C GLU A 30 3.82 -7.86 -2.01
N HIS A 31 3.31 -7.00 -1.11
CA HIS A 31 2.41 -5.91 -1.46
C HIS A 31 3.15 -4.57 -1.54
N LEU A 32 2.76 -3.75 -2.53
CA LEU A 32 3.15 -2.35 -2.66
C LEU A 32 1.90 -1.48 -2.55
N PHE A 33 1.89 -0.58 -1.57
CA PHE A 33 0.86 0.43 -1.37
C PHE A 33 1.32 1.79 -1.89
N ILE A 34 0.47 2.51 -2.62
CA ILE A 34 0.75 3.85 -3.12
C ILE A 34 -0.47 4.71 -2.83
N ASP A 35 -0.27 5.82 -2.13
CA ASP A 35 -1.34 6.74 -1.72
C ASP A 35 -0.74 8.13 -1.45
N ASP A 36 -1.49 9.21 -1.69
CA ASP A 36 -1.02 10.58 -1.45
C ASP A 36 -1.10 11.00 0.02
N ILE A 37 -1.91 10.30 0.83
CA ILE A 37 -2.07 10.56 2.26
C ILE A 37 -0.98 9.82 3.05
N PHE A 38 -0.16 10.60 3.79
CA PHE A 38 0.97 10.09 4.57
C PHE A 38 0.54 9.00 5.56
N GLU A 39 -0.54 9.23 6.30
CA GLU A 39 -1.04 8.33 7.34
C GLU A 39 -1.45 6.97 6.75
N TYR A 40 -1.92 6.94 5.51
CA TYR A 40 -2.31 5.71 4.83
C TYR A 40 -1.07 4.93 4.38
N ALA A 41 -0.07 5.61 3.84
CA ALA A 41 1.21 4.98 3.52
C ALA A 41 1.88 4.38 4.77
N GLU A 42 1.87 5.10 5.89
CA GLU A 42 2.41 4.60 7.16
C GLU A 42 1.58 3.44 7.74
N GLY A 43 0.25 3.47 7.58
CA GLY A 43 -0.61 2.33 7.95
C GLY A 43 -0.21 1.04 7.24
N ALA A 44 0.10 1.12 5.94
CA ALA A 44 0.60 -0.02 5.17
C ALA A 44 1.98 -0.47 5.67
N ARG A 45 2.92 0.46 5.94
CA ARG A 45 4.24 0.11 6.49
C ARG A 45 4.15 -0.59 7.86
N ASN A 46 3.25 -0.13 8.72
CA ASN A 46 2.98 -0.76 10.01
C ASN A 46 2.43 -2.19 9.88
N CYS A 47 1.87 -2.54 8.71
CA CYS A 47 1.46 -3.89 8.36
C CYS A 47 2.56 -4.67 7.61
N ASN A 48 3.82 -4.20 7.58
CA ASN A 48 4.95 -4.77 6.82
C ASN A 48 4.81 -4.73 5.29
N TRP A 49 3.92 -3.90 4.74
CA TRP A 49 3.88 -3.67 3.30
C TRP A 49 4.98 -2.72 2.87
N LYS A 50 5.40 -2.82 1.61
CA LYS A 50 6.12 -1.72 0.97
C LYS A 50 5.11 -0.61 0.71
N ALA A 51 5.49 0.64 0.95
CA ALA A 51 4.64 1.78 0.68
C ALA A 51 5.41 2.95 0.07
N ILE A 52 4.74 3.72 -0.78
CA ILE A 52 5.21 4.98 -1.35
C ILE A 52 4.13 6.03 -1.09
N GLN A 53 4.49 7.13 -0.42
CA GLN A 53 3.61 8.30 -0.44
C GLN A 53 3.76 8.99 -1.80
N PHE A 54 2.65 9.17 -2.51
CA PHE A 54 2.64 9.81 -3.81
C PHE A 54 2.63 11.33 -3.66
N PHE A 55 3.67 11.97 -4.18
CA PHE A 55 3.71 13.44 -4.30
C PHE A 55 3.70 13.90 -5.75
N THR A 56 4.49 13.23 -6.60
CA THR A 56 4.58 13.58 -8.02
C THR A 56 4.91 12.34 -8.86
N TYR A 57 4.58 12.41 -10.14
CA TYR A 57 4.94 11.36 -11.11
C TYR A 57 6.44 11.05 -11.14
N ASN A 58 7.30 12.07 -11.14
CA ASN A 58 8.75 11.88 -11.19
C ASN A 58 9.31 11.23 -9.92
N GLN A 59 8.76 11.56 -8.75
CA GLN A 59 9.13 10.91 -7.48
C GLN A 59 8.70 9.45 -7.49
N LEU A 60 7.45 9.15 -7.88
CA LEU A 60 6.97 7.78 -7.97
C LEU A 60 7.82 6.94 -8.93
N LEU A 61 8.14 7.45 -10.13
CA LEU A 61 9.01 6.74 -11.08
C LEU A 61 10.40 6.44 -10.49
N LYS A 62 10.99 7.40 -9.79
CA LYS A 62 12.31 7.23 -9.16
C LYS A 62 12.27 6.11 -8.10
N GLU A 63 11.23 6.07 -7.28
CA GLU A 63 11.07 5.05 -6.24
C GLU A 63 10.76 3.67 -6.82
N LEU A 64 9.88 3.58 -7.83
CA LEU A 64 9.59 2.33 -8.51
C LEU A 64 10.84 1.74 -9.19
N ARG A 65 11.68 2.58 -9.82
CA ARG A 65 12.97 2.14 -10.37
C ARG A 65 13.93 1.66 -9.28
N ALA A 66 14.03 2.39 -8.18
CA ALA A 66 14.88 2.00 -7.04
C ALA A 66 14.45 0.65 -6.42
N MET A 67 13.15 0.32 -6.50
CA MET A 67 12.61 -0.97 -6.07
C MET A 67 12.69 -2.07 -7.13
N GLY A 68 13.16 -1.77 -8.35
CA GLY A 68 13.29 -2.73 -9.45
C GLY A 68 11.99 -3.03 -10.20
N PHE A 69 10.94 -2.21 -10.06
CA PHE A 69 9.67 -2.37 -10.78
C PHE A 69 9.70 -1.83 -12.21
N LEU A 70 10.65 -0.95 -12.54
CA LEU A 70 10.78 -0.32 -13.85
C LEU A 70 12.25 -0.34 -14.31
N LEU A 71 12.46 -0.62 -15.59
CA LEU A 71 13.74 -0.52 -16.28
C LEU A 71 14.11 0.94 -16.60
#